data_AF-A0A6G1AKY8-F1
#
_entry.id   AF-A0A6G1AKY8-F1
#
_cell.length_a   1.000
_cell.length_b   1.000
_cell.length_c   1.000
_cell.angle_alpha   90.00
_cell.angle_beta   90.00
_cell.angle_gamma   90.00
#
_symmetry.space_group_name_H-M   'P 1'
#
loop_
_entity.id
_entity.type
_entity.pdbx_description
1 polymer ?
#
loop_
_entity_poly.entity_id
_entity_poly.type
_entity_poly.pdbx_seq_one_letter_code
_entity_poly.pdbx_strand_id
1 'polypeptide(L)'
;ITALEKGMEDIREVIATKAMELKNSCDEFKNAINEMQNKMEASNARTEEAERTISHLKDTITEKEEAEKKRDKLTQEHKRRVQELSDTIKQNNIHTIGIPEEEERGKGSEGVLEQIIAENFPNLRKETDIEIQEAQRTPLRRN
;
A
#
# COMPACT_ATOMS: atom_id res chain seq x y z
N ILE A 1 -51.97 -10.94 -78.88
CA ILE A 1 -52.59 -10.71 -77.56
C ILE A 1 -51.94 -11.64 -76.53
N THR A 2 -51.94 -12.95 -76.72
CA THR A 2 -51.42 -13.97 -75.79
C THR A 2 -49.93 -13.88 -75.39
N ALA A 3 -49.04 -13.46 -76.31
CA ALA A 3 -47.61 -13.34 -76.00
C ALA A 3 -47.26 -12.10 -75.15
N LEU A 4 -47.99 -11.00 -75.37
CA LEU A 4 -47.92 -9.81 -74.52
C LEU A 4 -48.53 -10.10 -73.14
N GLU A 5 -49.67 -10.82 -73.16
CA GLU A 5 -50.29 -11.56 -72.04
C GLU A 5 -49.24 -12.11 -71.06
N LYS A 6 -48.49 -13.06 -71.60
CA LYS A 6 -47.47 -13.82 -70.87
C LYS A 6 -46.29 -12.98 -70.42
N GLY A 7 -45.74 -12.12 -71.27
CA GLY A 7 -44.60 -11.27 -70.90
C GLY A 7 -44.90 -10.27 -69.78
N MET A 8 -46.14 -9.77 -69.70
CA MET A 8 -46.58 -8.93 -68.60
C MET A 8 -46.70 -9.70 -67.28
N GLU A 9 -47.15 -10.95 -67.34
CA GLU A 9 -47.25 -11.82 -66.16
C GLU A 9 -45.86 -12.21 -65.64
N ASP A 10 -44.92 -12.57 -66.53
CA ASP A 10 -43.53 -12.87 -66.16
C ASP A 10 -42.87 -11.65 -65.47
N ILE A 11 -43.10 -10.43 -65.97
CA ILE A 11 -42.59 -9.20 -65.35
C ILE A 11 -43.21 -8.96 -63.96
N ARG A 12 -44.51 -9.21 -63.81
CA ARG A 12 -45.20 -9.08 -62.51
C ARG A 12 -44.62 -10.05 -61.50
N GLU A 13 -44.38 -11.29 -61.88
CA GLU A 13 -43.78 -12.31 -61.01
C GLU A 13 -42.37 -11.93 -60.55
N VAL A 14 -41.54 -11.43 -61.48
CA VAL A 14 -40.19 -10.94 -61.16
C VAL A 14 -40.24 -9.74 -60.21
N ILE A 15 -41.14 -8.77 -60.44
CA ILE A 15 -41.30 -7.60 -59.57
C ILE A 15 -41.77 -8.03 -58.18
N ALA A 16 -42.77 -8.92 -58.09
CA ALA A 16 -43.29 -9.43 -56.84
C ALA A 16 -42.20 -10.15 -56.03
N THR A 17 -41.40 -10.98 -56.69
CA THR A 17 -40.28 -11.71 -56.07
C THR A 17 -39.24 -10.75 -55.51
N LYS A 18 -38.76 -9.79 -56.33
CA LYS A 18 -37.78 -8.79 -55.88
C LYS A 18 -38.32 -7.88 -54.76
N ALA A 19 -39.60 -7.52 -54.81
CA ALA A 19 -40.23 -6.74 -53.75
C ALA A 19 -40.28 -7.52 -52.43
N MET A 20 -40.53 -8.83 -52.48
CA MET A 20 -40.52 -9.71 -51.31
C MET A 20 -39.12 -9.85 -50.72
N GLU A 21 -38.09 -10.04 -51.57
CA GLU A 21 -36.68 -10.08 -51.14
C GLU A 21 -36.24 -8.78 -50.46
N LEU A 22 -36.56 -7.63 -51.07
CA LEU A 22 -36.25 -6.31 -50.50
C LEU A 22 -36.94 -6.10 -49.15
N LYS A 23 -38.21 -6.50 -49.04
CA LYS A 23 -38.95 -6.41 -47.77
C LYS A 23 -38.29 -7.25 -46.68
N ASN A 24 -37.94 -8.50 -46.97
CA ASN A 24 -37.27 -9.38 -46.02
C ASN A 24 -35.93 -8.78 -45.56
N SER A 25 -35.13 -8.27 -46.50
CA SER A 25 -33.87 -7.59 -46.17
C SER A 25 -34.08 -6.35 -45.31
N CYS A 26 -35.10 -5.54 -45.59
CA CYS A 26 -35.46 -4.40 -44.74
C CYS A 26 -35.85 -4.82 -43.32
N ASP A 27 -36.59 -5.92 -43.15
CA ASP A 27 -36.96 -6.45 -41.84
C ASP A 27 -35.73 -6.96 -41.05
N GLU A 28 -34.79 -7.63 -41.72
CA GLU A 28 -33.51 -8.04 -41.14
C GLU A 28 -32.68 -6.84 -40.68
N PHE A 29 -32.54 -5.81 -41.52
CA PHE A 29 -31.84 -4.58 -41.15
C PHE A 29 -32.49 -3.89 -39.96
N LYS A 30 -33.82 -3.84 -39.92
CA LYS A 30 -34.55 -3.25 -38.79
C LYS A 30 -34.27 -3.99 -37.48
N ASN A 31 -34.26 -5.31 -37.52
CA ASN A 31 -33.94 -6.12 -36.34
C ASN A 31 -32.49 -5.89 -35.89
N ALA A 32 -31.54 -5.87 -36.82
CA ALA A 32 -30.13 -5.59 -36.51
C ALA A 32 -29.94 -4.19 -35.89
N ILE A 33 -30.64 -3.17 -36.39
CA ILE A 33 -30.62 -1.81 -35.82
C ILE A 33 -31.14 -1.81 -34.38
N ASN A 34 -32.26 -2.48 -34.11
CA ASN A 34 -32.81 -2.55 -32.76
C ASN A 34 -31.84 -3.26 -31.79
N GLU A 35 -31.21 -4.36 -32.21
CA GLU A 35 -30.20 -5.03 -31.40
C GLU A 35 -29.00 -4.15 -31.09
N MET A 36 -28.53 -3.38 -32.08
CA MET A 36 -27.44 -2.42 -31.89
C MET A 36 -27.82 -1.32 -30.90
N GLN A 37 -29.03 -0.78 -30.99
CA GLN A 37 -29.53 0.23 -30.06
C GLN A 37 -29.55 -0.28 -28.62
N ASN A 38 -30.11 -1.48 -28.39
CA ASN A 38 -30.15 -2.09 -27.06
C ASN A 38 -28.73 -2.32 -26.49
N LYS A 39 -27.79 -2.79 -27.32
CA LYS A 39 -26.39 -2.97 -26.90
C LYS A 39 -25.71 -1.64 -26.57
N MET A 40 -26.03 -0.58 -27.31
CA MET A 40 -25.49 0.76 -27.09
C MET A 40 -26.01 1.35 -25.78
N GLU A 41 -27.31 1.23 -25.50
CA GLU A 41 -27.90 1.66 -24.23
C GLU A 41 -27.29 0.91 -23.04
N ALA A 42 -27.15 -0.41 -23.15
CA ALA A 42 -26.49 -1.22 -22.12
C ALA A 42 -24.99 -0.88 -21.96
N SER A 43 -24.32 -0.42 -23.02
CA SER A 43 -22.95 0.07 -22.93
C SER A 43 -22.88 1.41 -22.23
N ASN A 44 -23.77 2.35 -22.57
CA ASN A 44 -23.82 3.67 -21.96
C ASN A 44 -24.09 3.60 -20.46
N ALA A 45 -25.05 2.79 -20.03
CA ALA A 45 -25.35 2.58 -18.61
C ALA A 45 -24.11 2.07 -17.83
N ARG A 46 -23.38 1.12 -18.41
CA ARG A 46 -22.12 0.61 -17.81
C ARG A 46 -21.03 1.66 -17.77
N THR A 47 -20.91 2.51 -18.78
CA THR A 47 -19.95 3.62 -18.80
C THR A 47 -20.26 4.63 -17.70
N GLU A 48 -21.52 5.04 -17.54
CA GLU A 48 -21.89 5.99 -16.48
C GLU A 48 -21.66 5.39 -15.08
N GLU A 49 -21.91 4.10 -14.88
CA GLU A 49 -21.62 3.41 -13.62
C GLU A 49 -20.11 3.38 -13.33
N ALA A 50 -19.29 3.10 -14.36
CA ALA A 50 -17.84 3.14 -14.25
C ALA A 50 -17.34 4.55 -13.90
N GLU A 51 -17.88 5.60 -14.51
CA GLU A 51 -17.54 6.99 -14.22
C GLU A 51 -17.85 7.38 -12.77
N ARG A 52 -19.03 7.00 -12.25
CA ARG A 52 -19.40 7.24 -10.85
C ARG A 52 -18.45 6.50 -9.90
N THR A 53 -18.12 5.25 -10.22
CA THR A 53 -17.18 4.44 -9.42
C THR A 53 -15.80 5.07 -9.39
N ILE A 54 -15.29 5.52 -10.54
CA ILE A 54 -14.00 6.21 -10.64
C ILE A 54 -13.99 7.49 -9.80
N SER A 55 -15.07 8.27 -9.83
CA SER A 55 -15.18 9.47 -8.99
C SER A 55 -15.12 9.14 -7.51
N HIS A 56 -15.87 8.13 -7.06
CA HIS A 56 -15.87 7.72 -5.66
C HIS A 56 -14.50 7.17 -5.20
N LEU A 57 -13.83 6.40 -6.06
CA LEU A 57 -12.48 5.90 -5.78
C LEU A 57 -11.47 7.04 -5.67
N LYS A 58 -11.59 8.08 -6.52
CA LYS A 58 -10.72 9.25 -6.46
C LYS A 58 -10.84 9.97 -5.12
N ASP A 59 -12.06 10.18 -4.62
CA ASP A 59 -12.31 10.81 -3.32
C ASP A 59 -11.78 9.92 -2.17
N THR A 60 -11.98 8.60 -2.27
CA THR A 60 -11.45 7.66 -1.28
C THR A 60 -9.92 7.67 -1.23
N ILE A 61 -9.25 7.82 -2.38
CA ILE A 61 -7.78 7.88 -2.45
C ILE A 61 -7.27 9.16 -1.79
N THR A 62 -7.88 10.31 -2.06
CA THR A 62 -7.44 11.58 -1.45
C THR A 62 -7.59 11.57 0.07
N GLU A 63 -8.70 11.03 0.59
CA GLU A 63 -8.88 10.85 2.04
C GLU A 63 -7.81 9.94 2.66
N LYS A 64 -7.47 8.83 1.99
CA LYS A 64 -6.42 7.90 2.46
C LYS A 64 -5.04 8.54 2.45
N GLU A 65 -4.70 9.32 1.43
CA GLU A 65 -3.43 10.05 1.36
C GLU A 65 -3.30 11.07 2.51
N GLU A 66 -4.37 11.78 2.85
CA GLU A 66 -4.35 12.69 3.99
C GLU A 66 -4.20 11.97 5.33
N ALA A 67 -4.90 10.84 5.49
CA ALA A 67 -4.77 10.01 6.68
C ALA A 67 -3.36 9.43 6.83
N GLU A 68 -2.74 9.00 5.73
CA GLU A 68 -1.35 8.52 5.69
C GLU A 68 -0.36 9.61 6.09
N LYS A 69 -0.47 10.81 5.51
CA LYS A 69 0.37 11.96 5.90
C LYS A 69 0.29 12.28 7.39
N LYS A 70 -0.89 12.12 8.01
CA LYS A 70 -1.07 12.30 9.46
C LYS A 70 -0.38 11.19 10.25
N ARG A 71 -0.52 9.92 9.83
CA ARG A 71 0.14 8.77 10.46
C ARG A 71 1.67 8.87 10.37
N ASP A 72 2.21 9.33 9.25
CA ASP A 72 3.65 9.50 9.05
C ASP A 72 4.24 10.55 10.00
N LYS A 73 3.58 11.71 10.12
CA LYS A 73 3.99 12.76 11.07
C LYS A 73 4.00 12.24 12.51
N LEU A 74 2.95 11.52 12.90
CA LEU A 74 2.85 10.95 14.25
C LEU A 74 3.94 9.89 14.48
N THR A 75 4.22 9.05 13.49
CA THR A 75 5.28 8.04 13.55
C THR A 75 6.66 8.68 13.70
N GLN A 76 6.94 9.75 12.94
CA GLN A 76 8.19 10.49 13.04
C GLN A 76 8.34 11.13 14.42
N GLU A 77 7.27 11.71 14.96
CA GLU A 77 7.28 12.30 16.30
C GLU A 77 7.50 11.25 17.39
N HIS A 78 6.86 10.09 17.29
CA HIS A 78 7.08 8.98 18.20
C HIS A 78 8.52 8.45 18.12
N LYS A 79 9.08 8.32 16.92
CA LYS A 79 10.47 7.91 16.74
C LYS A 79 11.43 8.88 17.43
N ARG A 80 11.24 10.19 17.24
CA ARG A 80 12.03 11.22 17.93
C ARG A 80 11.90 11.09 19.45
N ARG A 81 10.68 10.96 19.98
CA ARG A 81 10.44 10.81 21.41
C ARG A 81 11.11 9.55 21.99
N VAL A 82 11.07 8.43 21.27
CA VAL A 82 11.76 7.20 21.69
C VAL A 82 13.27 7.38 21.73
N GLN A 83 13.84 8.10 20.77
CA GLN A 83 15.27 8.44 20.77
C GLN A 83 15.61 9.32 21.97
N GLU A 84 14.86 10.40 22.21
CA GLU A 84 15.07 11.29 23.35
C GLU A 84 14.97 10.57 24.70
N LEU A 85 13.98 9.68 24.84
CA LEU A 85 13.86 8.86 26.04
C LEU A 85 15.01 7.88 26.20
N SER A 86 15.44 7.22 25.11
CA SER A 86 16.61 6.33 25.13
C SER A 86 17.87 7.08 25.54
N ASP A 87 18.09 8.28 25.00
CA ASP A 87 19.25 9.10 25.30
C ASP A 87 19.22 9.58 26.75
N THR A 88 18.03 9.96 27.25
CA THR A 88 17.82 10.34 28.65
C THR A 88 18.12 9.18 29.60
N ILE A 89 17.60 7.98 29.30
CA ILE A 89 17.83 6.78 30.13
C ILE A 89 19.31 6.39 30.14
N LYS A 90 20.01 6.56 29.02
CA LYS A 90 21.43 6.18 28.88
C LYS A 90 22.40 7.30 29.23
N GLN A 91 21.92 8.47 29.66
CA GLN A 91 22.75 9.66 29.88
C GLN A 91 23.90 9.41 30.88
N ASN A 92 23.68 8.58 31.89
CA ASN A 92 24.67 8.25 32.92
C ASN A 92 25.41 6.93 32.67
N ASN A 93 25.13 6.25 31.54
CA ASN A 93 25.71 4.94 31.26
C ASN A 93 27.10 5.09 30.61
N ILE A 94 28.09 4.37 31.12
CA ILE A 94 29.44 4.32 30.57
C ILE A 94 29.67 2.97 29.89
N HIS A 95 30.27 2.98 28.69
CA HIS A 95 30.67 1.76 27.98
C HIS A 95 32.17 1.54 28.11
N THR A 96 32.57 0.47 28.79
CA THR A 96 33.96 0.05 28.92
C THR A 96 34.24 -1.09 27.93
N ILE A 97 35.25 -0.93 27.07
CA ILE A 97 35.61 -1.89 26.02
C ILE A 97 37.02 -2.46 26.25
N GLY A 98 37.29 -3.64 25.69
CA GLY A 98 38.61 -4.28 25.76
C GLY A 98 38.89 -5.04 27.06
N ILE A 99 37.90 -5.21 27.93
CA ILE A 99 38.02 -5.98 29.18
C ILE A 99 37.91 -7.49 28.88
N PRO A 100 38.93 -8.33 29.19
CA PRO A 100 38.83 -9.78 29.06
C PRO A 100 37.69 -10.34 29.92
N GLU A 101 37.00 -11.38 29.46
CA GLU A 101 35.85 -11.94 30.19
C GLU A 101 36.28 -12.61 31.51
N GLU A 102 37.51 -13.12 31.56
CA GLU A 102 38.09 -13.76 32.74
C GLU A 102 38.29 -12.78 33.89
N GLU A 103 38.49 -11.50 33.61
CA GLU A 103 38.62 -10.45 34.64
C GLU A 103 37.35 -10.33 35.46
N GLU A 104 36.18 -10.60 34.89
CA GLU A 104 34.91 -10.54 35.61
C GLU A 104 34.69 -11.78 36.50
N ARG A 105 35.52 -12.83 36.36
CA ARG A 105 35.36 -14.09 37.10
C ARG A 105 35.68 -13.90 38.58
N GLY A 106 34.64 -13.95 39.41
CA GLY A 106 34.75 -13.90 40.88
C GLY A 106 34.36 -12.55 41.50
N LYS A 107 34.77 -11.43 40.88
CA LYS A 107 34.43 -10.07 41.35
C LYS A 107 33.27 -9.40 40.58
N GLY A 108 32.81 -10.00 39.48
CA GLY A 108 31.72 -9.47 38.65
C GLY A 108 32.12 -8.23 37.84
N SER A 109 31.21 -7.73 37.00
CA SER A 109 31.45 -6.54 36.16
C SER A 109 31.62 -5.26 37.00
N GLU A 110 30.91 -5.15 38.12
CA GLU A 110 31.04 -4.02 39.06
C GLU A 110 32.44 -3.99 39.70
N GLY A 111 32.90 -5.11 40.26
CA GLY A 111 34.23 -5.18 40.89
C GLY A 111 35.39 -4.91 39.92
N VAL A 112 35.23 -5.29 38.64
CA VAL A 112 36.18 -4.88 37.59
C VAL A 112 36.19 -3.36 37.39
N LEU A 113 35.02 -2.73 37.34
CA LEU A 113 34.92 -1.27 37.19
C LEU A 113 35.53 -0.55 38.39
N GLU A 114 35.28 -1.04 39.61
CA GLU A 114 35.88 -0.47 40.83
C GLU A 114 37.41 -0.52 40.81
N GLN A 115 37.99 -1.64 40.37
CA GLN A 115 39.44 -1.79 40.23
C GLN A 115 40.00 -0.82 39.18
N ILE A 116 39.34 -0.70 38.01
CA ILE A 116 39.77 0.24 36.96
C ILE A 116 39.79 1.68 37.47
N ILE A 117 38.75 2.09 38.21
CA ILE A 117 38.69 3.43 38.80
C ILE A 117 39.81 3.63 39.83
N ALA A 118 40.05 2.65 40.71
CA ALA A 118 41.11 2.76 41.72
C ALA A 118 42.52 2.83 41.11
N GLU A 119 42.79 2.06 40.06
CA GLU A 119 44.09 2.02 39.40
C GLU A 119 44.36 3.25 38.52
N ASN A 120 43.36 3.75 37.80
CA ASN A 120 43.53 4.81 36.81
C ASN A 120 43.12 6.21 37.33
N PHE A 121 42.16 6.28 38.25
CA PHE A 121 41.55 7.53 38.74
C PHE A 121 41.45 7.58 40.28
N PRO A 122 42.58 7.48 41.01
CA PRO A 122 42.59 7.31 42.47
C PRO A 122 41.97 8.49 43.25
N ASN A 123 41.85 9.67 42.65
CA ASN A 123 41.24 10.85 43.28
C ASN A 123 39.72 10.92 43.07
N LEU A 124 39.19 10.22 42.06
CA LEU A 124 37.79 10.30 41.66
C LEU A 124 36.86 9.81 42.79
N ARG A 125 37.23 8.74 43.49
CA ARG A 125 36.48 8.26 44.67
C ARG A 125 36.61 9.14 45.91
N LYS A 126 37.62 10.00 46.00
CA LYS A 126 37.83 10.87 47.16
C LYS A 126 37.06 12.18 47.04
N GLU A 127 36.84 12.62 45.80
CA GLU A 127 36.28 13.93 45.47
C GLU A 127 34.79 13.86 45.07
N THR A 128 34.28 12.66 44.77
CA THR A 128 32.88 12.47 44.33
C THR A 128 32.24 11.22 44.93
N ASP A 129 30.96 11.34 45.32
CA ASP A 129 30.09 10.24 45.78
C ASP A 129 29.57 9.43 44.58
N ILE A 130 30.48 8.76 43.86
CA ILE A 130 30.10 7.91 42.72
C ILE A 130 29.52 6.59 43.23
N GLU A 131 28.27 6.33 42.86
CA GLU A 131 27.58 5.06 43.10
C GLU A 131 27.32 4.35 41.77
N ILE A 132 27.63 3.05 41.72
CA ILE A 132 27.34 2.21 40.55
C ILE A 132 25.97 1.58 40.78
N GLN A 133 24.98 1.95 39.96
CA GLN A 133 23.64 1.38 40.08
C GLN A 133 23.55 -0.05 39.51
N GLU A 134 24.18 -0.28 38.35
CA GLU A 134 24.23 -1.58 37.68
C GLU A 134 25.47 -1.64 36.78
N ALA A 135 26.15 -2.79 36.76
CA ALA A 135 27.23 -3.07 35.82
C ALA A 135 27.01 -4.46 35.20
N GLN A 136 27.00 -4.54 33.88
CA GLN A 136 26.76 -5.78 33.16
C GLN A 136 27.45 -5.83 31.80
N ARG A 137 27.78 -7.04 31.37
CA ARG A 137 28.29 -7.32 30.02
C ARG A 137 27.18 -7.14 28.99
N THR A 138 27.49 -6.50 27.86
CA THR A 138 26.58 -6.40 26.70
C THR A 138 27.19 -7.13 25.49
N PRO A 139 26.43 -7.99 24.78
CA PRO A 139 25.07 -8.40 25.10
C PRO A 139 25.04 -9.31 26.34
N LEU A 140 23.92 -9.27 27.07
CA LEU A 140 23.65 -10.21 28.15
C LEU A 140 23.79 -11.64 27.64
N ARG A 141 24.56 -12.47 28.36
CA ARG A 141 24.67 -13.90 28.02
C ARG A 141 23.29 -14.53 28.10
N ARG A 142 22.85 -15.12 26.99
CA ARG A 142 21.64 -15.93 26.94
C ARG A 142 22.03 -17.33 27.43
N ASN A 143 21.41 -17.79 28.50
CA ASN A 143 21.54 -19.17 28.99
C ASN A 143 20.84 -20.15 28.05
#